data_AF-A0A1W1HCL3-F1
#
_entry.id   AF-A0A1W1HCL3-F1
#
_cell.length_a   1.000
_cell.length_b   1.000
_cell.length_c   1.000
_cell.angle_alpha   90.00
_cell.angle_beta   90.00
_cell.angle_gamma   90.00
#
_symmetry.space_group_name_H-M   'P 1'
#
loop_
_entity.id
_entity.type
_entity.pdbx_description
1 polymer ?
#
loop_
_entity_poly.entity_id
_entity_poly.type
_entity_poly.pdbx_seq_one_letter_code
_entity_poly.pdbx_strand_id
1 'polypeptide(L)'
;MTASCKKNPEERIAVWVITPNGLHHAGKLIRALPYSRLFVSSTVANAWPVSQIIDAYYACDSLKSCKGATSFYSVFERLSIAIEENFRKFDAHICIFSTGIAVRLTGNLLKSKLSDPAVVVMDDCANHAISLVSGHIGGANELTVKVSQITGASPVITTATDVNGLPSIDMIARKLGLIIENPEMIKRINMAFLQKKRVRVVDPLNLLTSHIPNVFLTEISNSENSVGKNSIINGHNHDNHDLTVFCSDMDIEIVSSVNDSDVSLDFSSSANGLGIDSENSLSVNGLNIDIENTISLKRKDVVSRETIILRPRSLVAGMGCNRNTSTEELMSFLLDSFKQNNLSVQSLAAIATTVVKQDENGLLELGRILDKPIMFFSKDELNSVGTIQNPSEMVEKHLGVKSVCEAAAILAADNGKLILPKIKKGNATLAVARKKAGFL
;
A
#
# COMPACT_ATOMS: atom_id res chain seq x y z
N MET A 1 -12.98 7.40 -22.46
CA MET A 1 -13.85 6.98 -21.33
C MET A 1 -13.34 5.65 -20.79
N THR A 2 -12.39 5.68 -19.86
CA THR A 2 -11.88 4.47 -19.19
C THR A 2 -12.67 4.28 -17.90
N ALA A 3 -13.69 3.44 -17.94
CA ALA A 3 -14.36 2.98 -16.73
C ALA A 3 -13.33 2.30 -15.84
N SER A 4 -13.07 2.89 -14.66
CA SER A 4 -12.30 2.24 -13.60
C SER A 4 -13.00 0.93 -13.28
N CYS A 5 -12.38 -0.18 -13.68
CA CYS A 5 -12.90 -1.52 -13.46
C CYS A 5 -12.76 -1.83 -11.97
N LYS A 6 -13.78 -1.45 -11.19
CA LYS A 6 -13.80 -1.67 -9.74
C LYS A 6 -13.88 -3.18 -9.48
N LYS A 7 -12.94 -3.68 -8.69
CA LYS A 7 -12.95 -5.07 -8.20
C LYS A 7 -14.06 -5.23 -7.17
N ASN A 8 -14.83 -6.31 -7.24
CA ASN A 8 -15.85 -6.62 -6.24
C ASN A 8 -15.14 -7.04 -4.94
N PRO A 9 -15.33 -6.35 -3.80
CA PRO A 9 -14.61 -6.68 -2.56
C PRO A 9 -14.93 -8.10 -2.02
N GLU A 10 -16.06 -8.70 -2.42
CA GLU A 10 -16.46 -10.05 -2.00
C GLU A 10 -16.03 -11.17 -2.98
N GLU A 11 -15.44 -10.86 -4.14
CA GLU A 11 -15.03 -11.87 -5.12
C GLU A 11 -13.67 -11.53 -5.71
N ARG A 12 -12.64 -12.27 -5.29
CA ARG A 12 -11.23 -11.97 -5.62
C ARG A 12 -10.61 -12.98 -6.59
N ILE A 13 -11.18 -14.18 -6.70
CA ILE A 13 -10.63 -15.28 -7.52
C ILE A 13 -11.67 -15.76 -8.53
N ALA A 14 -11.34 -15.82 -9.81
CA ALA A 14 -12.16 -16.43 -10.85
C ALA A 14 -11.66 -17.84 -11.18
N VAL A 15 -12.51 -18.85 -11.07
CA VAL A 15 -12.20 -20.25 -11.43
C VAL A 15 -12.90 -20.57 -12.76
N TRP A 16 -12.15 -20.99 -13.77
CA TRP A 16 -12.65 -21.19 -15.13
C TRP A 16 -12.63 -22.67 -15.51
N VAL A 17 -13.76 -23.17 -16.00
CA VAL A 17 -13.97 -24.57 -16.36
C VAL A 17 -14.60 -24.69 -17.74
N ILE A 18 -14.05 -25.58 -18.57
CA ILE A 18 -14.60 -25.94 -19.88
C ILE A 18 -14.85 -27.44 -20.06
N THR A 19 -14.57 -28.26 -19.04
CA THR A 19 -14.68 -29.72 -19.07
C THR A 19 -15.45 -30.25 -17.85
N PRO A 20 -16.09 -31.43 -17.96
CA PRO A 20 -16.78 -32.05 -16.82
C PRO A 20 -15.86 -32.44 -15.65
N ASN A 21 -14.68 -33.02 -15.90
CA ASN A 21 -13.76 -33.36 -14.80
C ASN A 21 -13.24 -32.10 -14.12
N GLY A 22 -12.90 -31.07 -14.90
CA GLY A 22 -12.54 -29.75 -14.38
C GLY A 22 -13.59 -29.16 -13.43
N LEU A 23 -14.88 -29.41 -13.67
CA LEU A 23 -15.96 -28.97 -12.77
C LEU A 23 -15.87 -29.60 -11.38
N HIS A 24 -15.50 -30.88 -11.30
CA HIS A 24 -15.28 -31.57 -10.02
C HIS A 24 -14.12 -30.94 -9.22
N HIS A 25 -13.01 -30.66 -9.89
CA HIS A 25 -11.87 -29.99 -9.27
C HIS A 25 -12.20 -28.55 -8.85
N ALA A 26 -12.97 -27.83 -9.67
CA ALA A 26 -13.45 -26.50 -9.32
C ALA A 26 -14.33 -26.51 -8.07
N GLY A 27 -15.19 -27.52 -7.90
CA GLY A 27 -16.00 -27.68 -6.68
C GLY A 27 -15.15 -27.75 -5.41
N LYS A 28 -14.02 -28.51 -5.44
CA LYS A 28 -13.06 -28.56 -4.32
C LYS A 28 -12.42 -27.19 -4.06
N LEU A 29 -12.01 -26.50 -5.12
CA LEU A 29 -11.37 -25.17 -5.03
C LEU A 29 -12.31 -24.13 -4.44
N ILE A 30 -13.55 -24.08 -4.89
CA ILE A 30 -14.51 -23.07 -4.45
C ILE A 30 -14.88 -23.27 -2.98
N ARG A 31 -14.98 -24.53 -2.53
CA ARG A 31 -15.18 -24.86 -1.12
C ARG A 31 -14.01 -24.38 -0.25
N ALA A 32 -12.78 -24.52 -0.71
CA ALA A 32 -11.57 -24.23 0.06
C ALA A 32 -11.10 -22.77 -0.06
N LEU A 33 -11.47 -22.07 -1.12
CA LEU A 33 -11.08 -20.69 -1.41
C LEU A 33 -12.29 -19.75 -1.25
N PRO A 34 -12.47 -19.14 -0.06
CA PRO A 34 -13.53 -18.14 0.14
C PRO A 34 -13.32 -16.97 -0.83
N TYR A 35 -14.41 -16.37 -1.31
CA TYR A 35 -14.40 -15.27 -2.30
C TYR A 35 -13.96 -15.69 -3.72
N SER A 36 -14.21 -16.94 -4.09
CA SER A 36 -14.03 -17.42 -5.45
C SER A 36 -15.37 -17.46 -6.22
N ARG A 37 -15.34 -17.06 -7.49
CA ARG A 37 -16.48 -17.15 -8.41
C ARG A 37 -16.18 -18.16 -9.50
N LEU A 38 -17.13 -19.07 -9.74
CA LEU A 38 -17.00 -20.06 -10.81
C LEU A 38 -17.50 -19.53 -12.14
N PHE A 39 -16.76 -19.82 -13.20
CA PHE A 39 -17.16 -19.62 -14.59
C PHE A 39 -17.17 -20.97 -15.30
N VAL A 40 -18.34 -21.37 -15.81
CA VAL A 40 -18.54 -22.66 -16.49
C VAL A 40 -19.00 -22.44 -17.92
N SER A 41 -18.48 -23.21 -18.87
CA SER A 41 -18.98 -23.16 -20.25
C SER A 41 -20.44 -23.63 -20.33
N SER A 42 -21.22 -23.04 -21.24
CA SER A 42 -22.61 -23.43 -21.50
C SER A 42 -22.72 -24.91 -21.86
N THR A 43 -21.76 -25.46 -22.60
CA THR A 43 -21.69 -26.89 -22.93
C THR A 43 -21.64 -27.78 -21.68
N VAL A 44 -20.79 -27.45 -20.71
CA VAL A 44 -20.70 -28.22 -19.46
C VAL A 44 -21.94 -28.00 -18.60
N ALA A 45 -22.42 -26.75 -18.50
CA ALA A 45 -23.59 -26.40 -17.71
C ALA A 45 -24.89 -27.06 -18.19
N ASN A 46 -25.02 -27.28 -19.50
CA ASN A 46 -26.18 -27.96 -20.09
C ASN A 46 -26.11 -29.48 -19.93
N ALA A 47 -24.91 -30.05 -19.84
CA ALA A 47 -24.70 -31.50 -19.74
C ALA A 47 -24.66 -32.00 -18.29
N TRP A 48 -24.38 -31.14 -17.32
CA TRP A 48 -24.18 -31.51 -15.92
C TRP A 48 -24.96 -30.60 -14.96
N PRO A 49 -25.53 -31.13 -13.86
CA PRO A 49 -26.27 -30.33 -12.89
C PRO A 49 -25.31 -29.51 -12.02
N VAL A 50 -24.80 -28.42 -12.58
CA VAL A 50 -23.78 -27.56 -11.98
C VAL A 50 -24.19 -27.10 -10.58
N SER A 51 -25.44 -26.67 -10.40
CA SER A 51 -25.97 -26.26 -9.09
C SER A 51 -25.90 -27.38 -8.06
N GLN A 52 -26.33 -28.60 -8.39
CA GLN A 52 -26.31 -29.73 -7.47
C GLN A 52 -24.88 -30.15 -7.09
N ILE A 53 -23.97 -30.14 -8.06
CA ILE A 53 -22.55 -30.45 -7.82
C ILE A 53 -21.96 -29.41 -6.88
N ILE A 54 -22.21 -28.13 -7.16
CA ILE A 54 -21.77 -27.02 -6.32
C ILE A 54 -22.38 -27.14 -4.91
N ASP A 55 -23.70 -27.32 -4.80
CA ASP A 55 -24.41 -27.43 -3.53
C ASP A 55 -23.90 -28.59 -2.66
N ALA A 56 -23.50 -29.71 -3.28
CA ALA A 56 -22.86 -30.82 -2.58
C ALA A 56 -21.50 -30.43 -1.96
N TYR A 57 -20.76 -29.51 -2.58
CA TYR A 57 -19.52 -28.95 -2.00
C TYR A 57 -19.78 -27.84 -0.97
N TYR A 58 -20.92 -27.14 -1.07
CA TYR A 58 -21.33 -26.05 -0.15
C TYR A 58 -22.11 -26.53 1.09
N ALA A 59 -22.52 -27.81 1.17
CA ALA A 59 -23.33 -28.37 2.26
C ALA A 59 -22.64 -28.42 3.65
N CYS A 60 -21.51 -27.74 3.86
CA CYS A 60 -20.89 -27.56 5.17
C CYS A 60 -21.42 -26.24 5.78
N ASP A 61 -22.15 -26.32 6.90
CA ASP A 61 -23.00 -25.26 7.48
C ASP A 61 -22.33 -23.91 7.83
N SER A 62 -21.02 -23.77 7.67
CA SER A 62 -20.25 -22.60 8.05
C SER A 62 -20.26 -21.41 7.06
N LEU A 63 -20.90 -21.53 5.89
CA LEU A 63 -20.94 -20.46 4.86
C LEU A 63 -22.34 -19.95 4.50
N LYS A 64 -23.41 -20.56 5.05
CA LYS A 64 -24.80 -20.11 4.82
C LYS A 64 -25.14 -18.73 5.42
N SER A 65 -24.27 -18.17 6.28
CA SER A 65 -24.50 -16.86 6.89
C SER A 65 -24.09 -15.67 6.03
N CYS A 66 -23.42 -15.90 4.88
CA CYS A 66 -23.11 -14.85 3.91
C CYS A 66 -24.38 -14.51 3.10
N LYS A 67 -25.32 -13.81 3.74
CA LYS A 67 -26.53 -13.27 3.11
C LYS A 67 -26.14 -12.20 2.09
N GLY A 68 -25.95 -12.59 0.83
CA GLY A 68 -25.70 -11.63 -0.26
C GLY A 68 -25.40 -12.19 -1.65
N ALA A 69 -25.05 -13.48 -1.82
CA ALA A 69 -24.55 -13.98 -3.10
C ALA A 69 -25.67 -14.35 -4.10
N THR A 70 -25.87 -13.46 -5.08
CA THR A 70 -26.51 -13.73 -6.37
C THR A 70 -25.60 -14.63 -7.23
N SER A 71 -26.08 -15.84 -7.55
CA SER A 71 -25.42 -16.94 -8.30
C SER A 71 -23.90 -17.12 -8.08
N PHE A 72 -23.53 -18.17 -7.33
CA PHE A 72 -22.14 -18.58 -7.06
C PHE A 72 -21.32 -18.98 -8.31
N TYR A 73 -21.98 -19.05 -9.47
CA TYR A 73 -21.35 -19.31 -10.75
C TYR A 73 -21.96 -18.44 -11.85
N SER A 74 -21.19 -18.27 -12.92
CA SER A 74 -21.58 -17.64 -14.16
C SER A 74 -21.38 -18.62 -15.32
N VAL A 75 -22.35 -18.70 -16.21
CA VAL A 75 -22.24 -19.50 -17.43
C VAL A 75 -21.76 -18.60 -18.57
N PHE A 76 -20.85 -19.09 -19.41
CA PHE A 76 -20.39 -18.38 -20.59
C PHE A 76 -20.52 -19.23 -21.86
N GLU A 77 -20.81 -18.58 -22.99
CA GLU A 77 -20.83 -19.22 -24.30
C GLU A 77 -19.43 -19.28 -24.94
N ARG A 78 -18.66 -18.20 -24.81
CA ARG A 78 -17.33 -18.08 -25.42
C ARG A 78 -16.29 -17.68 -24.39
N LEU A 79 -15.34 -18.58 -24.13
CA LEU A 79 -14.29 -18.40 -23.12
C LEU A 79 -13.47 -17.12 -23.34
N SER A 80 -13.14 -16.80 -24.60
CA SER A 80 -12.32 -15.62 -24.92
C SER A 80 -12.97 -14.32 -24.49
N ILE A 81 -14.26 -14.15 -24.80
CA ILE A 81 -15.03 -12.95 -24.44
C ILE A 81 -15.17 -12.87 -22.92
N ALA A 82 -15.53 -13.99 -22.29
CA ALA A 82 -15.73 -14.03 -20.85
C ALA A 82 -14.44 -13.70 -20.08
N ILE A 83 -13.28 -14.23 -20.50
CA ILE A 83 -12.00 -13.86 -19.89
C ILE A 83 -11.70 -12.38 -20.13
N GLU A 84 -11.83 -11.87 -21.35
CA GLU A 84 -11.55 -10.45 -21.66
C GLU A 84 -12.35 -9.48 -20.78
N GLU A 85 -13.65 -9.75 -20.59
CA GLU A 85 -14.55 -8.93 -19.78
C GLU A 85 -14.27 -9.01 -18.27
N ASN A 86 -13.66 -10.10 -17.79
CA ASN A 86 -13.49 -10.37 -16.37
C ASN A 86 -12.04 -10.32 -15.90
N PHE A 87 -11.05 -10.33 -16.80
CA PHE A 87 -9.63 -10.45 -16.45
C PHE A 87 -9.17 -9.43 -15.41
N ARG A 88 -9.63 -8.17 -15.50
CA ARG A 88 -9.22 -7.12 -14.56
C ARG A 88 -10.16 -6.94 -13.37
N LYS A 89 -11.29 -7.64 -13.34
CA LYS A 89 -12.28 -7.57 -12.25
C LYS A 89 -11.88 -8.42 -11.05
N PHE A 90 -11.01 -9.40 -11.26
CA PHE A 90 -10.52 -10.33 -10.23
C PHE A 90 -9.03 -10.08 -9.96
N ASP A 91 -8.58 -10.50 -8.78
CA ASP A 91 -7.16 -10.47 -8.38
C ASP A 91 -6.40 -11.70 -8.91
N ALA A 92 -7.11 -12.81 -9.12
CA ALA A 92 -6.52 -14.05 -9.63
C ALA A 92 -7.48 -14.88 -10.50
N HIS A 93 -6.90 -15.65 -11.41
CA HIS A 93 -7.58 -16.57 -12.32
C HIS A 93 -7.01 -17.98 -12.16
N ILE A 94 -7.86 -18.95 -11.84
CA ILE A 94 -7.53 -20.38 -11.89
C ILE A 94 -8.18 -20.96 -13.15
N CYS A 95 -7.36 -21.34 -14.11
CA CYS A 95 -7.75 -21.83 -15.43
C CYS A 95 -7.65 -23.35 -15.47
N ILE A 96 -8.78 -24.07 -15.42
CA ILE A 96 -8.81 -25.54 -15.47
C ILE A 96 -8.98 -25.99 -16.93
N PHE A 97 -7.88 -25.88 -17.68
CA PHE A 97 -7.76 -26.25 -19.09
C PHE A 97 -6.29 -26.16 -19.52
N SER A 98 -5.98 -26.47 -20.78
CA SER A 98 -4.59 -26.49 -21.26
C SER A 98 -3.89 -25.13 -21.18
N THR A 99 -2.60 -25.14 -20.83
CA THR A 99 -1.76 -23.93 -20.75
C THR A 99 -1.73 -23.14 -22.05
N GLY A 100 -1.76 -23.83 -23.20
CA GLY A 100 -1.79 -23.18 -24.51
C GLY A 100 -3.04 -22.32 -24.73
N ILE A 101 -4.20 -22.71 -24.17
CA ILE A 101 -5.42 -21.88 -24.20
C ILE A 101 -5.21 -20.65 -23.32
N ALA A 102 -4.77 -20.85 -22.07
CA ALA A 102 -4.57 -19.75 -21.13
C ALA A 102 -3.63 -18.68 -21.72
N VAL A 103 -2.46 -19.07 -22.23
CA VAL A 103 -1.46 -18.16 -22.83
C VAL A 103 -2.06 -17.34 -23.97
N ARG A 104 -2.79 -17.97 -24.90
CA ARG A 104 -3.38 -17.27 -26.05
C ARG A 104 -4.47 -16.28 -25.63
N LEU A 105 -5.23 -16.60 -24.60
CA LEU A 105 -6.32 -15.74 -24.12
C LEU A 105 -5.81 -14.59 -23.25
N THR A 106 -4.84 -14.84 -22.38
CA THR A 106 -4.32 -13.80 -21.47
C THR A 106 -3.29 -12.92 -22.14
N GLY A 107 -2.55 -13.41 -23.16
CA GLY A 107 -1.40 -12.72 -23.75
C GLY A 107 -1.66 -11.27 -24.16
N ASN A 108 -2.79 -10.99 -24.81
CA ASN A 108 -3.17 -9.63 -25.25
C ASN A 108 -3.73 -8.75 -24.12
N LEU A 109 -4.01 -9.34 -22.96
CA LEU A 109 -4.59 -8.64 -21.80
C LEU A 109 -3.53 -8.19 -20.80
N LEU A 110 -2.34 -8.81 -20.85
CA LEU A 110 -1.21 -8.52 -19.96
C LEU A 110 -0.65 -7.12 -20.23
N LYS A 111 -0.30 -6.41 -19.16
CA LYS A 111 0.30 -5.07 -19.19
C LYS A 111 1.56 -4.98 -18.34
N SER A 112 1.53 -5.47 -17.11
CA SER A 112 2.63 -5.40 -16.17
C SER A 112 2.47 -6.40 -15.03
N LYS A 113 3.58 -7.03 -14.62
CA LYS A 113 3.64 -7.94 -13.47
C LYS A 113 3.19 -7.33 -12.14
N LEU A 114 3.13 -5.99 -12.05
CA LEU A 114 2.71 -5.26 -10.86
C LEU A 114 1.20 -5.09 -10.74
N SER A 115 0.49 -5.11 -11.86
CA SER A 115 -0.95 -4.81 -11.92
C SER A 115 -1.78 -5.92 -12.53
N ASP A 116 -1.18 -6.80 -13.33
CA ASP A 116 -1.85 -7.95 -13.91
C ASP A 116 -2.22 -8.97 -12.82
N PRO A 117 -3.43 -9.55 -12.89
CA PRO A 117 -3.87 -10.55 -11.94
C PRO A 117 -2.98 -11.81 -11.99
N ALA A 118 -2.96 -12.55 -10.90
CA ALA A 118 -2.34 -13.88 -10.89
C ALA A 118 -3.07 -14.82 -11.86
N VAL A 119 -2.32 -15.61 -12.63
CA VAL A 119 -2.90 -16.69 -13.46
C VAL A 119 -2.25 -18.00 -13.10
N VAL A 120 -3.07 -18.95 -12.66
CA VAL A 120 -2.68 -20.34 -12.39
C VAL A 120 -3.42 -21.24 -13.37
N VAL A 121 -2.70 -22.16 -14.01
CA VAL A 121 -3.29 -23.13 -14.93
C VAL A 121 -3.22 -24.52 -14.31
N MET A 122 -4.31 -25.28 -14.38
CA MET A 122 -4.33 -26.68 -13.96
C MET A 122 -4.93 -27.54 -15.07
N ASP A 123 -4.35 -28.71 -15.33
CA ASP A 123 -4.92 -29.64 -16.30
C ASP A 123 -6.17 -30.35 -15.76
N ASP A 124 -6.95 -30.94 -16.67
CA ASP A 124 -8.25 -31.56 -16.38
C ASP A 124 -8.20 -32.71 -15.37
N CYS A 125 -7.06 -33.40 -15.26
CA CYS A 125 -6.86 -34.50 -14.32
C CYS A 125 -6.16 -34.05 -13.03
N ALA A 126 -5.90 -32.74 -12.87
CA ALA A 126 -5.12 -32.17 -11.78
C ALA A 126 -3.74 -32.86 -11.60
N ASN A 127 -3.02 -33.14 -12.68
CA ASN A 127 -1.65 -33.63 -12.58
C ASN A 127 -0.68 -32.50 -12.16
N HIS A 128 -0.85 -31.32 -12.76
CA HIS A 128 0.00 -30.16 -12.55
C HIS A 128 -0.81 -28.89 -12.36
N ALA A 129 -0.39 -28.06 -11.42
CA ALA A 129 -0.81 -26.66 -11.30
C ALA A 129 0.38 -25.76 -11.58
N ILE A 130 0.25 -24.85 -12.55
CA ILE A 130 1.35 -24.06 -13.11
C ILE A 130 1.12 -22.59 -12.78
N SER A 131 2.10 -21.96 -12.13
CA SER A 131 2.14 -20.51 -11.95
C SER A 131 2.49 -19.85 -13.29
N LEU A 132 1.49 -19.28 -13.98
CA LEU A 132 1.65 -18.80 -15.35
C LEU A 132 2.01 -17.31 -15.42
N VAL A 133 1.29 -16.46 -14.69
CA VAL A 133 1.43 -14.99 -14.75
C VAL A 133 1.41 -14.41 -13.33
N SER A 134 2.26 -13.40 -13.10
CA SER A 134 2.35 -12.65 -11.83
C SER A 134 2.67 -13.53 -10.60
N GLY A 135 3.73 -14.34 -10.70
CA GLY A 135 4.21 -15.27 -9.66
C GLY A 135 4.44 -14.68 -8.27
N HIS A 136 5.19 -13.57 -8.18
CA HIS A 136 5.58 -12.94 -6.90
C HIS A 136 4.50 -12.00 -6.35
N ILE A 137 4.63 -10.69 -6.61
CA ILE A 137 3.71 -9.67 -6.08
C ILE A 137 2.25 -9.94 -6.42
N GLY A 138 1.94 -10.50 -7.60
CA GLY A 138 0.57 -10.88 -7.95
C GLY A 138 0.07 -12.15 -7.25
N GLY A 139 0.96 -13.00 -6.74
CA GLY A 139 0.63 -14.13 -5.88
C GLY A 139 0.32 -15.43 -6.61
N ALA A 140 0.64 -15.57 -7.89
CA ALA A 140 0.37 -16.83 -8.59
C ALA A 140 1.18 -18.02 -8.04
N ASN A 141 2.37 -17.79 -7.47
CA ASN A 141 3.15 -18.87 -6.84
C ASN A 141 2.43 -19.41 -5.60
N GLU A 142 2.06 -18.52 -4.69
CA GLU A 142 1.32 -18.89 -3.48
C GLU A 142 -0.01 -19.57 -3.83
N LEU A 143 -0.75 -19.03 -4.82
CA LEU A 143 -1.99 -19.62 -5.29
C LEU A 143 -1.77 -21.01 -5.91
N THR A 144 -0.68 -21.20 -6.65
CA THR A 144 -0.33 -22.50 -7.25
C THR A 144 -0.09 -23.56 -6.18
N VAL A 145 0.60 -23.21 -5.08
CA VAL A 145 0.80 -24.12 -3.94
C VAL A 145 -0.54 -24.45 -3.28
N LYS A 146 -1.42 -23.46 -3.05
CA LYS A 146 -2.76 -23.69 -2.49
C LYS A 146 -3.61 -24.60 -3.39
N VAL A 147 -3.66 -24.31 -4.69
CA VAL A 147 -4.39 -25.13 -5.68
C VAL A 147 -3.89 -26.57 -5.63
N SER A 148 -2.58 -26.77 -5.64
CA SER A 148 -1.93 -28.08 -5.55
C SER A 148 -2.33 -28.85 -4.29
N GLN A 149 -2.31 -28.19 -3.13
CA GLN A 149 -2.73 -28.79 -1.85
C GLN A 149 -4.21 -29.19 -1.84
N ILE A 150 -5.08 -28.40 -2.47
CA ILE A 150 -6.53 -28.64 -2.52
C ILE A 150 -6.88 -29.77 -3.49
N THR A 151 -6.25 -29.80 -4.67
CA THR A 151 -6.64 -30.69 -5.76
C THR A 151 -5.82 -31.97 -5.83
N GLY A 152 -4.63 -31.99 -5.22
CA GLY A 152 -3.65 -33.06 -5.32
C GLY A 152 -2.66 -32.89 -6.49
N ALA A 153 -2.74 -31.78 -7.22
CA ALA A 153 -1.82 -31.51 -8.32
C ALA A 153 -0.38 -31.23 -7.85
N SER A 154 0.59 -31.50 -8.72
CA SER A 154 1.97 -31.10 -8.49
C SER A 154 2.17 -29.62 -8.86
N PRO A 155 2.73 -28.77 -7.97
CA PRO A 155 3.00 -27.38 -8.28
C PRO A 155 4.19 -27.24 -9.25
N VAL A 156 4.05 -26.38 -10.25
CA VAL A 156 5.10 -25.99 -11.20
C VAL A 156 5.34 -24.48 -11.08
N ILE A 157 6.40 -24.13 -10.35
CA ILE A 157 6.85 -22.75 -10.12
C ILE A 157 8.28 -22.61 -10.64
N THR A 158 8.52 -21.65 -11.53
CA THR A 158 9.78 -21.54 -12.29
C THR A 158 10.58 -20.26 -11.97
N THR A 159 10.08 -19.44 -11.06
CA THR A 159 10.70 -18.16 -10.69
C THR A 159 12.01 -18.37 -9.94
N ALA A 160 13.07 -17.66 -10.37
CA ALA A 160 14.43 -17.85 -9.87
C ALA A 160 14.58 -17.67 -8.36
N THR A 161 13.87 -16.74 -7.74
CA THR A 161 13.91 -16.51 -6.28
C THR A 161 13.33 -17.70 -5.50
N ASP A 162 12.24 -18.31 -5.98
CA ASP A 162 11.61 -19.48 -5.35
C ASP A 162 12.49 -20.73 -5.51
N VAL A 163 13.06 -20.94 -6.70
CA VAL A 163 13.99 -22.07 -6.96
C VAL A 163 15.23 -21.99 -6.08
N ASN A 164 15.73 -20.78 -5.79
CA ASN A 164 16.91 -20.58 -4.94
C ASN A 164 16.58 -20.40 -3.45
N GLY A 165 15.29 -20.38 -3.06
CA GLY A 165 14.86 -20.16 -1.67
C GLY A 165 15.28 -18.79 -1.09
N LEU A 166 15.44 -17.78 -1.96
CA LEU A 166 15.94 -16.45 -1.58
C LEU A 166 14.79 -15.48 -1.30
N PRO A 167 14.98 -14.50 -0.39
CA PRO A 167 13.98 -13.48 -0.15
C PRO A 167 13.70 -12.65 -1.42
N SER A 168 12.47 -12.17 -1.55
CA SER A 168 12.09 -11.17 -2.56
C SER A 168 11.55 -9.94 -1.82
N ILE A 169 12.05 -8.76 -2.19
CA ILE A 169 11.69 -7.52 -1.49
C ILE A 169 10.21 -7.19 -1.66
N ASP A 170 9.64 -7.51 -2.81
CA ASP A 170 8.24 -7.29 -3.12
C ASP A 170 7.32 -8.25 -2.36
N MET A 171 7.73 -9.50 -2.14
CA MET A 171 7.01 -10.42 -1.27
C MET A 171 7.08 -10.00 0.20
N ILE A 172 8.24 -9.52 0.67
CA ILE A 172 8.39 -8.97 2.02
C ILE A 172 7.47 -7.75 2.20
N ALA A 173 7.52 -6.80 1.26
CA ALA A 173 6.64 -5.63 1.26
C ALA A 173 5.16 -6.03 1.30
N ARG A 174 4.74 -6.97 0.46
CA ARG A 174 3.36 -7.49 0.44
C ARG A 174 2.96 -8.14 1.77
N LYS A 175 3.82 -8.99 2.34
CA LYS A 175 3.56 -9.67 3.62
C LYS A 175 3.36 -8.66 4.76
N LEU A 176 4.09 -7.55 4.71
CA LEU A 176 4.06 -6.48 5.71
C LEU A 176 3.07 -5.35 5.39
N GLY A 177 2.28 -5.46 4.32
CA GLY A 177 1.34 -4.41 3.92
C GLY A 177 2.00 -3.09 3.47
N LEU A 178 3.29 -3.13 3.11
CA LEU A 178 4.05 -1.96 2.66
C LEU A 178 3.77 -1.66 1.18
N ILE A 179 3.71 -0.38 0.85
CA ILE A 179 3.60 0.10 -0.53
C ILE A 179 5.01 0.30 -1.09
N ILE A 180 5.26 -0.17 -2.31
CA ILE A 180 6.51 0.11 -3.02
C ILE A 180 6.29 1.36 -3.88
N GLU A 181 6.91 2.48 -3.50
CA GLU A 181 6.73 3.77 -4.18
C GLU A 181 7.37 3.78 -5.57
N ASN A 182 8.49 3.08 -5.74
CA ASN A 182 9.28 3.06 -6.97
C ASN A 182 9.59 1.61 -7.44
N PRO A 183 8.59 0.93 -8.03
CA PRO A 183 8.65 -0.50 -8.33
C PRO A 183 9.77 -0.95 -9.29
N GLU A 184 10.33 -0.04 -10.08
CA GLU A 184 11.45 -0.33 -10.98
C GLU A 184 12.71 -0.81 -10.23
N MET A 185 12.86 -0.44 -8.94
CA MET A 185 13.97 -0.88 -8.10
C MET A 185 13.86 -2.32 -7.60
N ILE A 186 12.66 -2.93 -7.66
CA ILE A 186 12.42 -4.32 -7.21
C ILE A 186 13.41 -5.29 -7.87
N LYS A 187 13.60 -5.16 -9.19
CA LYS A 187 14.50 -6.04 -9.94
C LYS A 187 15.93 -5.93 -9.44
N ARG A 188 16.40 -4.72 -9.12
CA ARG A 188 17.78 -4.48 -8.72
C ARG A 188 18.06 -5.07 -7.35
N ILE A 189 17.16 -4.86 -6.39
CA ILE A 189 17.25 -5.44 -5.05
C ILE A 189 17.19 -6.97 -5.11
N ASN A 190 16.22 -7.54 -5.84
CA ASN A 190 16.12 -9.00 -5.97
C ASN A 190 17.35 -9.61 -6.67
N MET A 191 17.98 -8.90 -7.61
CA MET A 191 19.26 -9.33 -8.20
C MET A 191 20.44 -9.24 -7.24
N ALA A 192 20.47 -8.26 -6.34
CA ALA A 192 21.45 -8.22 -5.28
C ALA A 192 21.33 -9.44 -4.35
N PHE A 193 20.11 -9.79 -3.95
CA PHE A 193 19.86 -10.99 -3.15
C PHE A 193 20.28 -12.27 -3.89
N LEU A 194 19.96 -12.40 -5.19
CA LEU A 194 20.38 -13.55 -6.01
C LEU A 194 21.91 -13.66 -6.10
N GLN A 195 22.61 -12.53 -6.20
CA GLN A 195 24.07 -12.47 -6.25
C GLN A 195 24.73 -12.53 -4.86
N LYS A 196 23.95 -12.72 -3.78
CA LYS A 196 24.42 -12.70 -2.39
C LYS A 196 25.15 -11.40 -2.00
N LYS A 197 24.76 -10.29 -2.60
CA LYS A 197 25.23 -8.95 -2.25
C LYS A 197 24.43 -8.40 -1.08
N ARG A 198 25.11 -7.69 -0.19
CA ARG A 198 24.48 -6.96 0.91
C ARG A 198 23.80 -5.69 0.40
N VAL A 199 22.78 -5.26 1.12
CA VAL A 199 22.05 -4.01 0.91
C VAL A 199 22.01 -3.23 2.21
N ARG A 200 22.01 -1.90 2.11
CA ARG A 200 21.77 -1.01 3.25
C ARG A 200 20.27 -0.99 3.55
N VAL A 201 19.89 -1.00 4.82
CA VAL A 201 18.48 -0.91 5.24
C VAL A 201 18.32 0.30 6.16
N VAL A 202 17.36 1.16 5.84
CA VAL A 202 16.93 2.30 6.66
C VAL A 202 15.49 2.04 7.08
N ASP A 203 15.29 1.72 8.35
CA ASP A 203 14.00 1.24 8.87
C ASP A 203 13.75 1.80 10.29
N PRO A 204 13.51 3.12 10.42
CA PRO A 204 13.35 3.79 11.72
C PRO A 204 12.14 3.28 12.53
N LEU A 205 11.18 2.61 11.88
CA LEU A 205 10.01 2.02 12.54
C LEU A 205 10.22 0.54 12.88
N ASN A 206 11.38 -0.04 12.55
CA ASN A 206 11.75 -1.43 12.79
C ASN A 206 10.72 -2.45 12.26
N LEU A 207 10.21 -2.21 11.05
CA LEU A 207 9.17 -3.02 10.41
C LEU A 207 9.75 -4.08 9.47
N LEU A 208 10.88 -3.77 8.84
CA LEU A 208 11.42 -4.47 7.71
C LEU A 208 12.66 -5.30 8.05
N THR A 209 13.55 -4.76 8.88
CA THR A 209 14.92 -5.29 9.08
C THR A 209 14.90 -6.74 9.53
N SER A 210 14.00 -7.11 10.43
CA SER A 210 13.81 -8.49 10.92
C SER A 210 13.31 -9.49 9.87
N HIS A 211 12.80 -9.00 8.73
CA HIS A 211 12.29 -9.82 7.62
C HIS A 211 13.32 -10.01 6.50
N ILE A 212 14.44 -9.29 6.54
CA ILE A 212 15.55 -9.47 5.60
C ILE A 212 16.62 -10.31 6.31
N PRO A 213 17.02 -11.48 5.76
CA PRO A 213 18.05 -12.30 6.36
C PRO A 213 19.36 -11.54 6.58
N ASN A 214 19.97 -11.65 7.76
CA ASN A 214 21.17 -10.91 8.17
C ASN A 214 22.34 -11.01 7.16
N VAL A 215 22.43 -12.10 6.40
CA VAL A 215 23.45 -12.28 5.35
C VAL A 215 23.38 -11.21 4.25
N PHE A 216 22.22 -10.59 4.06
CA PHE A 216 22.01 -9.51 3.09
C PHE A 216 22.09 -8.12 3.71
N LEU A 217 22.31 -7.98 5.02
CA LEU A 217 22.38 -6.69 5.68
C LEU A 217 23.82 -6.21 5.76
N THR A 218 24.08 -4.98 5.34
CA THR A 218 25.35 -4.30 5.61
C THR A 218 25.49 -4.08 7.12
N GLU A 219 26.65 -4.41 7.68
CA GLU A 219 26.95 -4.08 9.09
C GLU A 219 27.07 -2.57 9.24
N ILE A 220 26.12 -1.96 9.95
CA ILE A 220 26.19 -0.55 10.31
C ILE A 220 27.13 -0.47 11.53
N SER A 221 28.28 0.21 11.39
CA SER A 221 29.14 0.52 12.52
C SER A 221 28.38 1.41 13.51
N ASN A 222 28.46 1.09 14.80
CA ASN A 222 27.63 1.61 15.90
C ASN A 222 27.65 3.14 16.16
N SER A 223 28.17 3.98 15.26
CA SER A 223 28.15 5.45 15.40
C SER A 223 26.91 6.14 14.85
N GLU A 224 26.02 5.45 14.11
CA GLU A 224 24.87 6.07 13.42
C GLU A 224 23.49 5.80 14.05
N ASN A 225 23.43 5.09 15.19
CA ASN A 225 22.15 4.71 15.83
C ASN A 225 21.48 5.82 16.67
N SER A 226 21.93 7.08 16.57
CA SER A 226 21.18 8.22 17.14
C SER A 226 20.17 8.75 16.13
N VAL A 227 19.02 8.07 16.02
CA VAL A 227 17.80 8.64 15.43
C VAL A 227 17.42 9.88 16.25
N GLY A 228 17.80 11.07 15.76
CA GLY A 228 17.49 12.33 16.45
C GLY A 228 18.32 13.56 16.06
N LYS A 229 19.47 13.44 15.38
CA LYS A 229 20.23 14.62 14.92
C LYS A 229 20.93 14.34 13.59
N ASN A 230 20.51 15.06 12.54
CA ASN A 230 21.29 15.40 11.34
C ASN A 230 22.29 14.34 10.83
N SER A 231 21.81 13.18 10.38
CA SER A 231 22.67 12.22 9.69
C SER A 231 22.29 12.18 8.20
N ILE A 232 23.07 12.91 7.42
CA ILE A 232 23.16 12.69 5.98
C ILE A 232 23.65 11.25 5.81
N ILE A 233 22.96 10.45 5.01
CA ILE A 233 23.33 9.06 4.73
C ILE A 233 24.54 9.09 3.78
N ASN A 234 25.69 9.56 4.28
CA ASN A 234 26.96 9.58 3.55
C ASN A 234 27.65 8.24 3.75
N GLY A 235 27.45 7.32 2.80
CA GLY A 235 28.28 6.14 2.65
C GLY A 235 29.42 6.42 1.67
N HIS A 236 30.55 6.94 2.17
CA HIS A 236 31.82 6.87 1.45
C HIS A 236 32.32 5.42 1.50
N ASN A 237 32.15 4.70 0.40
CA ASN A 237 33.07 3.64 -0.02
C ASN A 237 33.10 3.64 -1.55
N HIS A 238 34.28 3.87 -2.10
CA HIS A 238 34.51 4.13 -3.52
C HIS A 238 34.36 2.89 -4.43
N ASP A 239 33.82 1.78 -3.91
CA ASP A 239 33.59 0.55 -4.66
C ASP A 239 32.18 0.00 -4.36
N ASN A 240 31.40 -0.19 -5.42
CA ASN A 240 30.01 -0.67 -5.51
C ASN A 240 28.89 0.32 -5.13
N HIS A 241 27.97 0.51 -6.07
CA HIS A 241 26.65 1.10 -5.88
C HIS A 241 25.88 0.39 -4.74
N ASP A 242 25.99 0.90 -3.51
CA ASP A 242 25.28 0.37 -2.35
C ASP A 242 23.77 0.59 -2.51
N LEU A 243 23.10 -0.46 -2.98
CA LEU A 243 21.66 -0.52 -3.04
C LEU A 243 21.07 -0.34 -1.64
N THR A 244 20.11 0.57 -1.51
CA THR A 244 19.47 0.91 -0.24
C THR A 244 18.00 0.50 -0.26
N VAL A 245 17.52 -0.01 0.87
CA VAL A 245 16.12 -0.28 1.13
C VAL A 245 15.65 0.69 2.21
N PHE A 246 14.83 1.66 1.84
CA PHE A 246 14.31 2.69 2.73
C PHE A 246 12.86 2.39 3.07
N CYS A 247 12.54 2.16 4.34
CA CYS A 247 11.20 1.87 4.83
C CYS A 247 10.78 2.87 5.91
N SER A 248 10.00 3.89 5.51
CA SER A 248 9.59 4.96 6.41
C SER A 248 8.35 5.70 5.92
N ASP A 249 7.62 6.30 6.87
CA ASP A 249 6.53 7.21 6.56
C ASP A 249 6.94 8.67 6.38
N MET A 250 8.24 8.96 6.51
CA MET A 250 8.82 10.28 6.27
C MET A 250 9.05 10.53 4.78
N ASP A 251 8.73 11.71 4.28
CA ASP A 251 9.01 12.07 2.89
C ASP A 251 10.52 12.21 2.65
N ILE A 252 10.96 12.00 1.40
CA ILE A 252 12.38 12.03 1.03
C ILE A 252 12.60 12.71 -0.32
N GLU A 253 13.83 13.13 -0.59
CA GLU A 253 14.26 13.66 -1.87
C GLU A 253 15.28 12.73 -2.53
N ILE A 254 15.08 12.39 -3.81
CA ILE A 254 15.95 11.47 -4.55
C ILE A 254 16.93 12.28 -5.42
N VAL A 255 18.23 12.12 -5.19
CA VAL A 255 19.29 12.81 -5.97
C VAL A 255 20.10 11.84 -6.83
N SER A 256 20.58 12.31 -7.98
CA SER A 256 21.36 11.52 -8.96
C SER A 256 22.72 11.07 -8.48
N SER A 257 23.32 11.85 -7.58
CA SER A 257 24.62 11.62 -6.96
C SER A 257 24.61 12.46 -5.69
N VAL A 258 24.89 11.84 -4.54
CA VAL A 258 25.16 12.60 -3.32
C VAL A 258 26.57 13.17 -3.50
N ASN A 259 26.69 14.35 -4.11
CA ASN A 259 27.97 15.05 -4.14
C ASN A 259 28.15 15.74 -2.79
N ASP A 260 29.35 15.64 -2.19
CA ASP A 260 29.68 16.32 -0.93
C ASP A 260 29.45 17.85 -1.00
N SER A 261 29.38 18.43 -2.21
CA SER A 261 29.08 19.85 -2.45
C SER A 261 27.62 20.26 -2.27
N ASP A 262 26.65 19.32 -2.33
CA ASP A 262 25.23 19.62 -2.09
C ASP A 262 24.87 19.58 -0.58
N VAL A 263 25.87 19.28 0.24
CA VAL A 263 25.78 19.18 1.70
C VAL A 263 26.43 20.39 2.40
N SER A 264 27.29 21.13 1.72
CA SER A 264 27.86 22.38 2.23
C SER A 264 26.95 23.57 1.95
N LEU A 265 26.27 24.08 2.98
CA LEU A 265 26.02 25.52 3.03
C LEU A 265 27.38 26.19 3.10
N ASP A 266 27.79 26.79 1.99
CA ASP A 266 28.97 27.64 1.94
C ASP A 266 28.73 28.85 2.86
N PHE A 267 29.26 28.78 4.08
CA PHE A 267 29.32 29.93 4.99
C PHE A 267 30.50 30.87 4.64
N SER A 268 31.08 30.75 3.46
CA SER A 268 32.31 31.46 3.10
C SER A 268 32.35 32.03 1.68
N SER A 269 31.30 32.70 1.22
CA SER A 269 31.46 33.66 0.11
C SER A 269 30.39 34.75 0.07
N SER A 270 30.46 35.71 1.00
CA SER A 270 30.19 37.16 0.79
C SER A 270 30.26 37.94 2.11
N ALA A 271 31.21 37.62 2.99
CA ALA A 271 31.58 38.49 4.11
C ALA A 271 32.78 39.36 3.71
N ASN A 272 32.65 40.14 2.64
CA ASN A 272 33.56 41.25 2.39
C ASN A 272 32.77 42.56 2.49
N GLY A 273 32.80 43.09 3.72
CA GLY A 273 32.28 44.40 4.07
C GLY A 273 30.80 44.36 4.42
N LEU A 274 30.49 44.26 5.71
CA LEU A 274 29.30 44.84 6.37
C LEU A 274 29.49 44.58 7.88
N GLY A 275 29.57 45.67 8.64
CA GLY A 275 29.71 45.63 10.10
C GLY A 275 28.45 45.05 10.75
N ILE A 276 28.66 44.22 11.77
CA ILE A 276 27.59 43.72 12.63
C ILE A 276 27.37 44.79 13.69
N ASP A 277 26.29 45.56 13.55
CA ASP A 277 25.75 46.35 14.66
C ASP A 277 24.59 45.59 15.29
N SER A 278 24.56 45.61 16.61
CA SER A 278 23.64 44.89 17.48
C SER A 278 22.22 45.48 17.41
N GLU A 279 21.43 45.07 16.43
CA GLU A 279 19.97 44.96 16.50
C GLU A 279 19.48 44.17 15.28
N ASN A 280 18.60 43.20 15.52
CA ASN A 280 18.31 42.07 14.66
C ASN A 280 17.43 42.44 13.44
N SER A 281 17.96 43.21 12.48
CA SER A 281 17.26 43.52 11.22
C SER A 281 18.23 43.66 10.04
N LEU A 282 17.97 42.90 8.97
CA LEU A 282 18.64 43.01 7.66
C LEU A 282 17.66 43.66 6.66
N SER A 283 17.97 44.87 6.21
CA SER A 283 17.23 45.53 5.13
C SER A 283 17.90 45.25 3.79
N VAL A 284 17.21 44.57 2.88
CA VAL A 284 17.58 44.48 1.46
C VAL A 284 16.44 45.08 0.63
N ASN A 285 16.73 46.17 -0.10
CA ASN A 285 15.81 46.83 -1.03
C ASN A 285 14.39 47.10 -0.49
N GLY A 286 14.29 47.56 0.77
CA GLY A 286 13.02 48.06 1.32
C GLY A 286 11.95 47.00 1.62
N LEU A 287 12.29 45.71 1.62
CA LEU A 287 11.40 44.64 2.08
C LEU A 287 11.86 44.16 3.46
N ASN A 288 11.04 44.39 4.49
CA ASN A 288 11.18 43.70 5.78
C ASN A 288 10.80 42.23 5.57
N ILE A 289 11.79 41.35 5.60
CA ILE A 289 11.57 39.91 5.62
C ILE A 289 11.74 39.46 7.07
N ASP A 290 10.65 39.02 7.70
CA ASP A 290 10.68 38.34 9.00
C ASP A 290 11.43 37.01 8.86
N ILE A 291 12.69 37.00 9.29
CA ILE A 291 13.61 35.86 9.16
C ILE A 291 13.13 34.64 9.99
N GLU A 292 12.32 34.85 11.03
CA GLU A 292 11.79 33.75 11.85
C GLU A 292 10.76 32.87 11.13
N ASN A 293 10.04 33.39 10.12
CA ASN A 293 9.00 32.62 9.41
C ASN A 293 9.50 31.80 8.22
N THR A 294 10.80 31.91 7.86
CA THR A 294 11.37 31.18 6.71
C THR A 294 12.11 29.89 7.12
N ILE A 295 12.37 29.67 8.42
CA ILE A 295 13.29 28.61 8.91
C ILE A 295 12.54 27.44 9.62
N SER A 296 11.33 27.09 9.20
CA SER A 296 10.66 25.85 9.66
C SER A 296 10.30 24.87 8.54
N LEU A 297 11.03 24.90 7.42
CA LEU A 297 11.07 23.76 6.51
C LEU A 297 11.98 22.70 7.13
N LYS A 298 11.38 21.71 7.82
CA LYS A 298 12.11 20.50 8.25
C LYS A 298 12.79 19.90 7.01
N ARG A 299 14.12 19.87 7.00
CA ARG A 299 14.94 19.35 5.89
C ARG A 299 14.48 17.91 5.56
N LYS A 300 14.17 17.65 4.29
CA LYS A 300 13.83 16.30 3.83
C LYS A 300 15.06 15.40 3.87
N ASP A 301 14.86 14.12 4.17
CA ASP A 301 15.96 13.15 4.06
C ASP A 301 16.29 12.97 2.57
N VAL A 302 17.57 12.98 2.23
CA VAL A 302 18.05 12.85 0.84
C VAL A 302 18.56 11.42 0.63
N VAL A 303 18.08 10.74 -0.41
CA VAL A 303 18.49 9.39 -0.77
C VAL A 303 19.01 9.32 -2.21
N SER A 304 19.89 8.35 -2.45
CA SER A 304 20.40 8.02 -3.79
C SER A 304 19.29 7.43 -4.67
N ARG A 305 19.41 7.58 -6.01
CA ARG A 305 18.61 6.83 -6.99
C ARG A 305 18.71 5.31 -6.86
N GLU A 306 19.72 4.81 -6.15
CA GLU A 306 19.93 3.40 -5.84
C GLU A 306 19.08 2.89 -4.66
N THR A 307 17.96 3.56 -4.37
CA THR A 307 17.11 3.30 -3.21
C THR A 307 15.75 2.76 -3.63
N ILE A 308 15.36 1.58 -3.14
CA ILE A 308 13.94 1.19 -3.14
C ILE A 308 13.25 1.81 -1.94
N ILE A 309 12.05 2.34 -2.15
CA ILE A 309 11.27 3.07 -1.16
C ILE A 309 10.02 2.26 -0.82
N LEU A 310 9.91 1.90 0.45
CA LEU A 310 8.80 1.18 1.05
C LEU A 310 8.05 2.10 2.02
N ARG A 311 6.73 2.18 1.85
CA ARG A 311 5.85 3.08 2.62
C ARG A 311 4.90 2.25 3.48
N PRO A 312 5.02 2.29 4.81
CA PRO A 312 4.05 1.66 5.69
C PRO A 312 2.75 2.46 5.70
N ARG A 313 1.60 1.79 5.76
CA ARG A 313 0.29 2.44 5.98
C ARG A 313 0.12 2.82 7.46
N SER A 314 1.02 3.66 7.97
CA SER A 314 1.14 3.97 9.39
C SER A 314 0.41 5.24 9.83
N LEU A 315 -0.01 6.10 8.90
CA LEU A 315 -0.51 7.44 9.21
C LEU A 315 -2.03 7.54 9.11
N VAL A 316 -2.66 8.21 10.06
CA VAL A 316 -4.10 8.50 10.04
C VAL A 316 -4.30 10.00 10.12
N ALA A 317 -5.05 10.56 9.16
CA ALA A 317 -5.39 11.97 9.12
C ALA A 317 -6.77 12.21 9.76
N GLY A 318 -6.79 12.81 10.94
CA GLY A 318 -8.01 13.32 11.54
C GLY A 318 -8.39 14.65 10.91
N MET A 319 -9.51 14.71 10.20
CA MET A 319 -9.94 15.90 9.47
C MET A 319 -11.30 16.40 9.96
N GLY A 320 -11.42 17.72 10.11
CA GLY A 320 -12.68 18.40 10.35
C GLY A 320 -12.79 19.62 9.44
N CYS A 321 -14.00 20.00 9.04
CA CYS A 321 -14.22 21.14 8.16
C CYS A 321 -15.57 21.82 8.40
N ASN A 322 -15.75 23.03 7.89
CA ASN A 322 -17.07 23.66 7.81
C ASN A 322 -17.94 22.94 6.75
N ARG A 323 -19.27 23.06 6.85
CA ARG A 323 -20.20 22.50 5.86
C ARG A 323 -19.87 23.04 4.46
N ASN A 324 -19.96 22.18 3.44
CA ASN A 324 -19.73 22.51 2.03
C ASN A 324 -18.27 22.92 1.71
N THR A 325 -17.30 22.53 2.53
CA THR A 325 -15.88 22.73 2.19
C THR A 325 -15.54 21.86 0.98
N SER A 326 -14.89 22.43 -0.04
CA SER A 326 -14.62 21.69 -1.29
C SER A 326 -13.55 20.61 -1.10
N THR A 327 -13.63 19.57 -1.93
CA THR A 327 -12.65 18.48 -1.94
C THR A 327 -11.26 18.99 -2.29
N GLU A 328 -11.15 19.98 -3.17
CA GLU A 328 -9.89 20.59 -3.60
C GLU A 328 -9.20 21.33 -2.44
N GLU A 329 -9.97 22.08 -1.63
CA GLU A 329 -9.45 22.76 -0.44
C GLU A 329 -8.92 21.75 0.57
N LEU A 330 -9.68 20.67 0.82
CA LEU A 330 -9.28 19.60 1.75
C LEU A 330 -8.05 18.83 1.25
N MET A 331 -8.00 18.49 -0.04
CA MET A 331 -6.89 17.79 -0.68
C MET A 331 -5.61 18.63 -0.62
N SER A 332 -5.68 19.90 -1.04
CA SER A 332 -4.52 20.81 -0.99
C SER A 332 -4.03 20.96 0.44
N PHE A 333 -4.94 21.15 1.40
CA PHE A 333 -4.54 21.28 2.80
C PHE A 333 -3.87 20.01 3.34
N LEU A 334 -4.39 18.82 3.02
CA LEU A 334 -3.79 17.56 3.43
C LEU A 334 -2.38 17.39 2.83
N LEU A 335 -2.24 17.56 1.52
CA LEU A 335 -0.96 17.38 0.82
C LEU A 335 0.09 18.39 1.26
N ASP A 336 -0.28 19.67 1.40
CA ASP A 336 0.61 20.72 1.89
C ASP A 336 1.09 20.42 3.31
N SER A 337 0.16 20.00 4.18
CA SER A 337 0.48 19.70 5.58
C SER A 337 1.41 18.49 5.70
N PHE A 338 1.19 17.44 4.90
CA PHE A 338 2.08 16.28 4.86
C PHE A 338 3.47 16.69 4.37
N LYS A 339 3.55 17.44 3.26
CA LYS A 339 4.81 17.93 2.70
C LYS A 339 5.59 18.80 3.69
N GLN A 340 4.93 19.77 4.35
CA GLN A 340 5.55 20.68 5.33
C GLN A 340 6.05 19.94 6.58
N ASN A 341 5.43 18.83 6.94
CA ASN A 341 5.81 18.02 8.10
C ASN A 341 6.72 16.85 7.76
N ASN A 342 7.24 16.79 6.53
CA ASN A 342 8.08 15.71 6.02
C ASN A 342 7.41 14.33 6.14
N LEU A 343 6.12 14.23 5.84
CA LEU A 343 5.34 12.99 5.84
C LEU A 343 4.95 12.61 4.42
N SER A 344 5.05 11.33 4.08
CA SER A 344 4.61 10.82 2.78
C SER A 344 3.12 10.49 2.79
N VAL A 345 2.35 11.07 1.88
CA VAL A 345 0.91 10.77 1.73
C VAL A 345 0.66 9.31 1.35
N GLN A 346 1.64 8.63 0.75
CA GLN A 346 1.54 7.20 0.45
C GLN A 346 1.42 6.35 1.73
N SER A 347 1.90 6.87 2.86
CA SER A 347 1.80 6.22 4.17
C SER A 347 0.46 6.47 4.87
N LEU A 348 -0.45 7.24 4.25
CA LEU A 348 -1.81 7.44 4.75
C LEU A 348 -2.61 6.12 4.68
N ALA A 349 -3.09 5.68 5.84
CA ALA A 349 -3.91 4.50 6.01
C ALA A 349 -5.41 4.83 5.91
N ALA A 350 -5.84 5.93 6.54
CA ALA A 350 -7.24 6.31 6.65
C ALA A 350 -7.40 7.81 6.93
N ILE A 351 -8.60 8.32 6.65
CA ILE A 351 -9.09 9.61 7.15
C ILE A 351 -10.05 9.34 8.29
N ALA A 352 -10.04 10.16 9.33
CA ALA A 352 -10.89 10.00 10.50
C ALA A 352 -11.63 11.30 10.83
N THR A 353 -12.91 11.21 11.21
CA THR A 353 -13.72 12.37 11.59
C THR A 353 -14.88 11.96 12.52
N THR A 354 -15.77 12.90 12.84
CA THR A 354 -16.98 12.63 13.63
C THR A 354 -18.15 12.17 12.78
N VAL A 355 -19.04 11.34 13.33
CA VAL A 355 -20.31 10.92 12.70
C VAL A 355 -21.18 12.09 12.21
N VAL A 356 -21.06 13.28 12.81
CA VAL A 356 -21.78 14.50 12.37
C VAL A 356 -21.39 14.92 10.94
N LYS A 357 -20.25 14.42 10.44
CA LYS A 357 -19.71 14.68 9.10
C LYS A 357 -19.89 13.53 8.11
N GLN A 358 -20.71 12.53 8.43
CA GLN A 358 -20.97 11.38 7.55
C GLN A 358 -21.64 11.76 6.21
N ASP A 359 -22.30 12.91 6.16
CA ASP A 359 -22.97 13.50 4.99
C ASP A 359 -22.12 14.58 4.29
N GLU A 360 -20.86 14.76 4.70
CA GLU A 360 -19.99 15.80 4.12
C GLU A 360 -19.34 15.34 2.81
N ASN A 361 -19.92 15.74 1.68
CA ASN A 361 -19.48 15.35 0.33
C ASN A 361 -17.98 15.61 0.09
N GLY A 362 -17.44 16.73 0.58
CA GLY A 362 -16.01 17.06 0.39
C GLY A 362 -15.07 16.03 1.02
N LEU A 363 -15.40 15.51 2.20
CA LEU A 363 -14.61 14.48 2.86
C LEU A 363 -14.80 13.12 2.19
N LEU A 364 -16.06 12.74 1.89
CA LEU A 364 -16.38 11.47 1.21
C LEU A 364 -15.66 11.35 -0.13
N GLU A 365 -15.67 12.42 -0.91
CA GLU A 365 -15.00 12.47 -2.20
C GLU A 365 -13.47 12.47 -2.06
N LEU A 366 -12.92 13.14 -1.04
CA LEU A 366 -11.49 13.09 -0.73
C LEU A 366 -11.03 11.65 -0.46
N GLY A 367 -11.75 10.91 0.40
CA GLY A 367 -11.46 9.50 0.67
C GLY A 367 -11.53 8.63 -0.59
N ARG A 368 -12.52 8.90 -1.46
CA ARG A 368 -12.66 8.23 -2.76
C ARG A 368 -11.48 8.51 -3.71
N ILE A 369 -11.02 9.75 -3.80
CA ILE A 369 -9.90 10.14 -4.67
C ILE A 369 -8.59 9.52 -4.18
N LEU A 370 -8.37 9.49 -2.86
CA LEU A 370 -7.16 8.93 -2.25
C LEU A 370 -7.18 7.39 -2.15
N ASP A 371 -8.32 6.74 -2.46
CA ASP A 371 -8.56 5.33 -2.22
C ASP A 371 -8.29 4.93 -0.75
N LYS A 372 -8.84 5.73 0.18
CA LYS A 372 -8.70 5.53 1.63
C LYS A 372 -10.05 5.47 2.32
N PRO A 373 -10.21 4.57 3.31
CA PRO A 373 -11.39 4.53 4.13
C PRO A 373 -11.52 5.82 4.96
N ILE A 374 -12.76 6.22 5.21
CA ILE A 374 -13.09 7.29 6.15
C ILE A 374 -13.76 6.64 7.36
N MET A 375 -13.18 6.88 8.52
CA MET A 375 -13.66 6.36 9.80
C MET A 375 -14.43 7.46 10.53
N PHE A 376 -15.61 7.11 11.04
CA PHE A 376 -16.49 8.03 11.74
C PHE A 376 -16.62 7.61 13.19
N PHE A 377 -16.44 8.57 14.10
CA PHE A 377 -16.53 8.34 15.54
C PHE A 377 -17.63 9.18 16.17
N SER A 378 -18.35 8.56 17.10
CA SER A 378 -19.35 9.20 17.95
C SER A 378 -18.68 10.16 18.94
N LYS A 379 -19.49 11.03 19.54
CA LYS A 379 -19.05 11.95 20.59
C LYS A 379 -18.40 11.20 21.77
N ASP A 380 -19.01 10.11 22.20
CA ASP A 380 -18.56 9.36 23.37
C ASP A 380 -17.23 8.65 23.10
N GLU A 381 -17.07 8.08 21.90
CA GLU A 381 -15.78 7.53 21.45
C GLU A 381 -14.69 8.61 21.44
N LEU A 382 -14.95 9.78 20.84
CA LEU A 382 -13.98 10.87 20.79
C LEU A 382 -13.57 11.37 22.19
N ASN A 383 -14.51 11.40 23.14
CA ASN A 383 -14.25 11.79 24.52
C ASN A 383 -13.48 10.73 25.33
N SER A 384 -13.38 9.50 24.85
CA SER A 384 -12.58 8.45 25.49
C SER A 384 -11.06 8.68 25.37
N VAL A 385 -10.63 9.56 24.45
CA VAL A 385 -9.21 9.87 24.23
C VAL A 385 -8.70 10.80 25.34
N GLY A 386 -7.85 10.26 26.22
CA GLY A 386 -7.30 11.00 27.36
C GLY A 386 -6.22 12.04 27.02
N THR A 387 -5.55 11.89 25.87
CA THR A 387 -4.43 12.76 25.46
C THR A 387 -4.82 13.63 24.26
N ILE A 388 -5.26 14.86 24.53
CA ILE A 388 -5.54 15.89 23.52
C ILE A 388 -4.58 17.04 23.78
N GLN A 389 -3.88 17.51 22.75
CA GLN A 389 -2.89 18.59 22.89
C GLN A 389 -3.52 19.96 22.63
N ASN A 390 -4.44 20.05 21.67
CA ASN A 390 -5.10 21.31 21.33
C ASN A 390 -6.63 21.18 21.44
N PRO A 391 -7.20 21.48 22.62
CA PRO A 391 -8.64 21.58 22.78
C PRO A 391 -9.20 22.78 21.98
N SER A 392 -10.48 22.73 21.64
CA SER A 392 -11.16 23.67 20.75
C SER A 392 -12.47 24.12 21.38
N GLU A 393 -12.49 25.29 22.00
CA GLU A 393 -13.65 25.83 22.74
C GLU A 393 -14.94 25.85 21.90
N MET A 394 -14.85 26.21 20.61
CA MET A 394 -16.01 26.19 19.70
C MET A 394 -16.59 24.78 19.51
N VAL A 395 -15.74 23.75 19.48
CA VAL A 395 -16.15 22.34 19.31
C VAL A 395 -16.67 21.79 20.62
N GLU A 396 -16.08 22.17 21.75
CA GLU A 396 -16.58 21.81 23.07
C GLU A 396 -17.98 22.38 23.31
N LYS A 397 -18.23 23.63 22.89
CA LYS A 397 -19.56 24.26 23.00
C LYS A 397 -20.62 23.62 22.11
N HIS A 398 -20.30 23.22 20.88
CA HIS A 398 -21.29 22.69 19.91
C HIS A 398 -21.44 21.18 19.94
N LEU A 399 -20.35 20.45 20.18
CA LEU A 399 -20.30 18.99 20.11
C LEU A 399 -19.96 18.37 21.46
N GLY A 400 -19.50 19.13 22.46
CA GLY A 400 -19.09 18.59 23.77
C GLY A 400 -17.89 17.66 23.67
N VAL A 401 -16.99 17.90 22.71
CA VAL A 401 -15.72 17.19 22.52
C VAL A 401 -14.59 18.20 22.52
N LYS A 402 -13.49 17.91 23.21
CA LYS A 402 -12.33 18.81 23.30
C LYS A 402 -11.68 19.04 21.93
N SER A 403 -11.47 18.00 21.12
CA SER A 403 -10.94 18.14 19.76
C SER A 403 -11.36 16.96 18.88
N VAL A 404 -12.18 17.22 17.86
CA VAL A 404 -12.63 16.15 16.94
C VAL A 404 -11.46 15.60 16.12
N CYS A 405 -10.63 16.45 15.52
CA CYS A 405 -9.58 16.00 14.61
C CYS A 405 -8.46 15.22 15.33
N GLU A 406 -8.00 15.69 16.49
CA GLU A 406 -6.96 14.96 17.25
C GLU A 406 -7.49 13.63 17.79
N ALA A 407 -8.67 13.64 18.43
CA ALA A 407 -9.25 12.43 18.99
C ALA A 407 -9.58 11.41 17.88
N ALA A 408 -10.16 11.84 16.76
CA ALA A 408 -10.45 10.96 15.63
C ALA A 408 -9.18 10.35 15.04
N ALA A 409 -8.11 11.14 14.86
CA ALA A 409 -6.82 10.62 14.39
C ALA A 409 -6.26 9.56 15.34
N ILE A 410 -6.27 9.83 16.64
CA ILE A 410 -5.72 8.92 17.67
C ILE A 410 -6.51 7.62 17.73
N LEU A 411 -7.85 7.68 17.71
CA LEU A 411 -8.72 6.50 17.75
C LEU A 411 -8.53 5.62 16.52
N ALA A 412 -8.61 6.20 15.32
CA ALA A 412 -8.39 5.46 14.08
C ALA A 412 -6.95 4.95 13.93
N ALA A 413 -6.00 5.51 14.68
CA ALA A 413 -4.64 5.01 14.80
C ALA A 413 -4.45 3.96 15.92
N ASP A 414 -5.53 3.36 16.43
CA ASP A 414 -5.51 2.36 17.51
C ASP A 414 -4.86 2.90 18.81
N ASN A 415 -5.24 4.12 19.20
CA ASN A 415 -4.60 4.90 20.26
C ASN A 415 -3.11 5.10 20.01
N GLY A 416 -2.79 5.40 18.75
CA GLY A 416 -1.45 5.69 18.25
C GLY A 416 -0.89 7.02 18.75
N LYS A 417 0.35 7.31 18.38
CA LYS A 417 1.03 8.55 18.78
C LYS A 417 0.57 9.71 17.90
N LEU A 418 0.10 10.81 18.49
CA LEU A 418 -0.12 12.06 17.77
C LEU A 418 1.24 12.61 17.29
N ILE A 419 1.42 12.76 15.98
CA ILE A 419 2.67 13.24 15.37
C ILE A 419 2.54 14.66 14.81
N LEU A 420 1.34 15.04 14.37
CA LEU A 420 0.98 16.40 13.97
C LEU A 420 -0.23 16.82 14.80
N PRO A 421 -0.07 17.73 15.76
CA PRO A 421 -1.19 18.30 16.48
C PRO A 421 -2.11 19.10 15.55
N LYS A 422 -3.29 19.48 16.05
CA LYS A 422 -4.29 20.20 15.26
C LYS A 422 -3.71 21.47 14.63
N ILE A 423 -3.83 21.54 13.31
CA ILE A 423 -3.60 22.75 12.52
C ILE A 423 -4.89 23.14 11.80
N LYS A 424 -5.03 24.42 11.46
CA LYS A 424 -6.20 24.98 10.76
C LYS A 424 -5.75 25.80 9.56
N LYS A 425 -6.38 25.59 8.40
CA LYS A 425 -6.21 26.42 7.20
C LYS A 425 -7.59 26.61 6.56
N GLY A 426 -7.99 27.86 6.35
CA GLY A 426 -9.30 28.20 5.80
C GLY A 426 -10.45 27.56 6.60
N ASN A 427 -11.25 26.75 5.92
CA ASN A 427 -12.42 26.08 6.46
C ASN A 427 -12.13 24.69 7.05
N ALA A 428 -10.87 24.25 7.06
CA ALA A 428 -10.48 22.90 7.43
C ALA A 428 -9.50 22.85 8.61
N THR A 429 -9.52 21.74 9.32
CA THR A 429 -8.64 21.38 10.42
C THR A 429 -8.10 19.97 10.20
N LEU A 430 -6.83 19.76 10.52
CA LEU A 430 -6.12 18.50 10.33
C LEU A 430 -5.29 18.19 11.57
N ALA A 431 -5.25 16.93 11.96
CA ALA A 431 -4.27 16.34 12.86
C ALA A 431 -3.80 15.00 12.27
N VAL A 432 -2.59 14.56 12.60
CA VAL A 432 -2.07 13.25 12.13
C VAL A 432 -1.56 12.44 13.29
N ALA A 433 -2.01 11.20 13.38
CA ALA A 433 -1.52 10.21 14.34
C ALA A 433 -0.87 9.04 13.60
N ARG A 434 0.11 8.41 14.24
CA ARG A 434 0.83 7.23 13.74
C ARG A 434 0.36 5.99 14.51
N LYS A 435 -0.05 4.95 13.78
CA LYS A 435 -0.40 3.63 14.33
C LYS A 435 0.78 3.03 15.11
N LYS A 436 0.50 2.21 16.11
CA LYS A 436 1.55 1.46 16.83
C LYS A 436 2.21 0.44 15.88
N ALA A 437 3.53 0.28 15.99
CA ALA A 437 4.27 -0.72 15.21
C ALA A 437 3.69 -2.12 15.47
N GLY A 438 3.37 -2.86 14.40
CA GLY A 438 2.74 -4.19 14.45
C GLY A 438 1.27 -4.27 14.00
N PHE A 439 0.62 -3.13 13.71
CA PHE A 439 -0.78 -3.06 13.24
C PHE A 439 -0.93 -2.51 11.80
N LEU A 440 0.07 -2.78 10.96
CA LEU A 440 0.11 -2.36 9.55
C LEU A 440 -0.65 -3.30 8.62
#